data_AF-A0A7Y3HU34-F1
#
_entry.id   AF-A0A7Y3HU34-F1
#
_cell.length_a   1.000
_cell.length_b   1.000
_cell.length_c   1.000
_cell.angle_alpha   90.00
_cell.angle_beta   90.00
_cell.angle_gamma   90.00
#
_symmetry.space_group_name_H-M   'P 1'
#
loop_
_entity.id
_entity.type
_entity.pdbx_description
1 polymer ?
#
loop_
_entity_poly.entity_id
_entity_poly.type
_entity_poly.pdbx_seq_one_letter_code
_entity_poly.pdbx_strand_id
1 'polypeptide(L)' 'MDIALLFIGFILMLIGILGSFLPVLPGPPISWVGLLLLYLTQAIPDDWWVLGITLGIA' A
#
# COMPACT_ATOMS: atom_id res chain seq x y z
N MET A 1 17.56 -5.57 -0.06
CA MET A 1 16.69 -4.67 0.72
C MET A 1 15.34 -4.51 0.03
N ASP A 2 15.33 -4.42 -1.30
CA ASP A 2 14.13 -4.24 -2.14
C ASP A 2 13.12 -5.40 -2.12
N ILE A 3 13.58 -6.65 -2.15
CA ILE A 3 12.68 -7.82 -2.22
C ILE A 3 11.83 -7.98 -0.96
N ALA A 4 12.39 -7.74 0.22
CA ALA A 4 11.63 -7.85 1.48
C ALA A 4 10.53 -6.77 1.55
N LEU A 5 10.86 -5.53 1.19
CA LEU A 5 9.91 -4.42 1.10
C LEU A 5 8.83 -4.67 0.05
N LEU A 6 9.20 -5.24 -1.11
CA LEU A 6 8.25 -5.61 -2.15
C LEU A 6 7.23 -6.62 -1.62
N PHE A 7 7.69 -7.73 -1.02
CA PHE A 7 6.78 -8.74 -0.47
C PHE A 7 5.91 -8.19 0.66
N ILE A 8 6.46 -7.42 1.59
CA ILE A 8 5.71 -6.87 2.72
C ILE A 8 4.68 -5.83 2.23
N GLY A 9 5.08 -4.92 1.35
CA GLY A 9 4.19 -3.90 0.76
C GLY A 9 3.06 -4.54 -0.04
N PHE A 10 3.38 -5.57 -0.83
CA PHE A 10 2.39 -6.32 -1.61
C PHE A 10 1.37 -7.04 -0.71
N ILE A 11 1.84 -7.73 0.35
CA ILE A 11 0.97 -8.41 1.30
C ILE A 11 0.08 -7.41 2.04
N LEU A 12 0.63 -6.28 2.52
CA LEU A 12 -0.14 -5.25 3.20
C LEU A 12 -1.19 -4.61 2.28
N MET A 13 -0.86 -4.37 1.00
CA MET A 13 -1.81 -3.89 0.02
C MET A 13 -3.01 -4.85 -0.10
N LEU A 14 -2.75 -6.15 -0.26
CA LEU A 14 -3.78 -7.18 -0.37
C LEU A 14 -4.60 -7.32 0.91
N ILE A 15 -3.97 -7.28 2.09
CA ILE A 15 -4.67 -7.33 3.38
C ILE A 15 -5.56 -6.09 3.54
N GLY A 16 -5.11 -4.90 3.13
CA GLY A 16 -5.93 -3.70 3.17
C GLY A 16 -7.14 -3.80 2.24
N ILE A 17 -6.97 -4.34 1.04
CA ILE A 17 -8.07 -4.61 0.11
C ILE A 17 -9.05 -5.61 0.73
N LEU A 18 -8.58 -6.73 1.29
CA LEU A 18 -9.45 -7.71 1.95
C LEU A 18 -10.13 -7.10 3.20
N GLY A 19 -9.41 -6.25 3.92
CA GLY A 19 -9.88 -5.51 5.09
C GLY A 19 -11.01 -4.54 4.76
N SER A 20 -11.09 -3.99 3.54
CA SER A 20 -12.23 -3.12 3.17
C SER A 20 -13.54 -3.89 3.00
N PHE A 21 -13.48 -5.21 2.78
CA PHE A 21 -14.66 -6.09 2.73
C PHE A 21 -14.99 -6.69 4.09
N LEU A 22 -14.06 -6.69 5.04
CA LEU A 22 -14.22 -7.26 6.38
C LEU A 22 -14.50 -6.14 7.39
N PRO A 23 -15.59 -6.19 8.17
CA PRO A 23 -16.03 -5.08 9.04
C PRO A 23 -15.10 -4.76 10.24
N VAL A 24 -13.95 -5.44 10.35
CA VAL A 24 -13.03 -5.40 11.51
C VAL A 24 -11.78 -4.55 11.24
N LEU A 25 -11.35 -4.38 9.99
CA LEU A 25 -10.07 -3.74 9.68
C LEU A 25 -10.29 -2.43 8.90
N PRO A 26 -9.56 -1.35 9.22
CA PRO A 26 -9.53 -0.17 8.37
C PRO A 26 -8.78 -0.50 7.08
N GLY A 27 -9.51 -1.01 6.09
CA GLY A 27 -8.96 -1.52 4.83
C GLY A 27 -8.18 -0.48 4.03
N PRO A 28 -8.77 0.69 3.70
CA PRO A 28 -8.10 1.68 2.85
C PRO A 28 -6.77 2.22 3.42
N PRO A 29 -6.66 2.58 4.72
CA PRO A 29 -5.37 3.01 5.30
C PRO A 29 -4.30 1.92 5.26
N ILE A 30 -4.67 0.66 5.52
CA ILE A 30 -3.72 -0.48 5.47
C ILE A 30 -3.24 -0.71 4.03
N SER A 31 -4.14 -0.58 3.06
CA SER A 31 -3.80 -0.72 1.64
C SER A 31 -2.85 0.38 1.19
N TRP A 32 -3.07 1.61 1.66
CA TRP A 32 -2.20 2.75 1.36
C TRP A 32 -0.79 2.58 1.93
N VAL A 33 -0.65 2.06 3.16
CA VAL A 33 0.67 1.75 3.73
C VAL A 33 1.39 0.68 2.90
N GLY A 34 0.67 -0.31 2.38
CA GLY A 34 1.21 -1.29 1.44
C GLY A 34 1.70 -0.63 0.14
N LEU A 35 0.91 0.28 -0.43
CA LEU A 35 1.29 1.08 -1.61
C LEU A 35 2.55 1.92 -1.37
N LEU A 36 2.64 2.61 -0.24
CA LEU A 36 3.81 3.40 0.14
C LEU A 36 5.09 2.53 0.18
N LEU A 37 4.99 1.35 0.80
CA LEU A 37 6.11 0.41 0.89
C LEU A 37 6.53 -0.15 -0.48
N LEU A 38 5.58 -0.29 -1.41
CA LEU A 38 5.87 -0.68 -2.79
C LEU A 38 6.59 0.44 -3.55
N TYR A 39 6.17 1.69 -3.41
CA TYR A 39 6.85 2.85 -4.01
C TYR A 39 8.25 3.07 -3.46
N LEU A 40 8.52 2.67 -2.21
CA LEU A 40 9.88 2.68 -1.65
C LEU A 40 10.83 1.66 -2.28
N THR A 41 10.37 0.77 -3.16
CA THR A 41 11.22 -0.22 -3.84
C THR A 41 11.84 0.36 -5.10
N GLN A 42 13.09 -0.02 -5.42
CA GLN A 42 13.73 0.40 -6.68
C GLN A 42 13.02 -0.11 -7.96
N ALA A 43 12.07 -1.05 -7.82
CA ALA A 43 11.31 -1.62 -8.92
C ALA A 43 10.20 -0.69 -9.43
N ILE A 44 9.75 0.25 -8.60
CA ILE A 44 8.65 1.16 -8.91
C ILE A 44 9.22 2.58 -8.93
N PRO A 45 9.05 3.34 -10.03
CA PRO A 45 9.47 4.73 -10.06
C PRO A 45 8.61 5.58 -9.10
N ASP A 46 9.25 6.48 -8.37
CA ASP A 46 8.59 7.36 -7.40
C ASP A 46 7.56 8.30 -8.07
N ASP A 47 6.29 8.19 -7.66
CA ASP A 47 5.21 9.09 -8.06
C ASP A 47 4.44 9.62 -6.84
N TRP A 48 4.86 10.80 -6.40
CA TRP A 48 4.29 11.49 -5.25
C TRP A 48 2.87 11.99 -5.47
N TRP A 49 2.44 12.19 -6.73
CA TRP A 49 1.07 12.58 -7.03
C TRP A 49 0.13 11.41 -6.79
N VAL A 50 0.49 10.22 -7.27
CA VAL A 50 -0.29 9.00 -7.03
C VAL A 50 -0.38 8.71 -5.53
N LEU A 51 0.74 8.77 -4.80
CA LEU A 51 0.75 8.54 -3.35
C LEU A 51 -0.10 9.57 -2.58
N GLY A 52 -0.02 10.85 -2.95
CA GLY A 52 -0.78 11.91 -2.28
C GLY A 52 -2.29 11.84 -2.57
N ILE A 53 -2.67 11.61 -3.83
CA ILE A 53 -4.10 11.49 -4.21
C ILE A 53 -4.72 10.25 -3.56
N THR A 54 -4.02 9.11 -3.59
CA THR A 54 -4.52 7.87 -2.97
C THR A 54 -4.65 7.99 -1.45
N LEU A 55 -3.77 8.74 -0.77
CA LEU A 55 -3.90 9.04 0.66
C LEU A 55 -5.16 9.87 0.96
N GLY A 56 -5.47 10.85 0.10
CA GLY A 56 -6.63 11.72 0.31
C GLY A 56 -7.98 11.03 0.08
N ILE A 57 -7.99 9.92 -0.65
CA ILE A 57 -9.20 9.12 -0.94
C ILE A 57 -9.36 7.95 0.04
N ALA A 58 -8.25 7.37 0.52
CA ALA A 58 -8.23 6.26 1.47
C ALA A 58 -8.77 6.67 2.85
#